data_AF-A0A4Y8CAB3-F1
#
_entry.id   AF-A0A4Y8CAB3-F1
#
_cell.length_a   1.000
_cell.length_b   1.000
_cell.length_c   1.000
_cell.angle_alpha   90.00
_cell.angle_beta   90.00
_cell.angle_gamma   90.00
#
_symmetry.space_group_name_H-M   'P 1'
#
loop_
_entity.id
_entity.type
_entity.pdbx_description
1 polymer ?
#
loop_
_entity_poly.entity_id
_entity_poly.type
_entity_poly.pdbx_seq_one_letter_code
_entity_poly.pdbx_strand_id
1 'polypeptide(L)'
;YIEQFLDKDLSVSGEGVPVAIKDNISVKGWELTSASNILQGYIAPYDASAIVNLKANGFSPFGRCNMDEFAMGSSTASSCYGKTLNPLNFERVPGGSSGGSAAAVAGGLALASLGSDTGGSV
;
A
#
# COMPACT_ATOMS: atom_id res chain seq x y z
N TYR A 1 -5.32 7.53 -3.61
CA TYR A 1 -6.61 6.82 -3.65
C TYR A 1 -6.73 6.04 -2.35
N ILE A 2 -7.65 6.40 -1.46
CA ILE A 2 -7.92 5.59 -0.26
C ILE A 2 -9.41 5.29 -0.25
N GLU A 3 -9.73 4.15 -0.84
CA GLU A 3 -11.08 3.64 -1.07
C GLU A 3 -11.92 3.54 0.22
N GLN A 4 -11.27 3.35 1.37
CA GLN A 4 -11.94 3.22 2.67
C GLN A 4 -12.57 4.50 3.23
N PHE A 5 -12.30 5.67 2.64
CA PHE A 5 -12.87 6.95 3.06
C PHE A 5 -13.98 7.46 2.16
N LEU A 6 -14.39 6.69 1.15
CA LEU A 6 -15.64 6.98 0.46
C LEU A 6 -16.77 6.87 1.48
N ASP A 7 -17.44 8.00 1.74
CA ASP A 7 -18.63 8.14 2.59
C ASP A 7 -18.44 7.93 4.12
N LYS A 8 -17.23 8.08 4.66
CA LYS A 8 -16.98 8.06 6.11
C LYS A 8 -16.38 9.37 6.64
N ASP A 9 -16.92 9.84 7.76
CA ASP A 9 -16.35 10.97 8.50
C ASP A 9 -14.95 10.60 9.03
N LEU A 10 -13.95 11.39 8.67
CA LEU A 10 -12.55 11.20 9.07
C LEU A 10 -12.37 11.25 10.59
N SER A 11 -13.25 11.92 11.32
CA SER A 11 -13.24 11.91 12.79
C SER A 11 -13.60 10.54 13.40
N VAL A 12 -14.13 9.63 12.58
CA VAL A 12 -14.51 8.25 12.96
C VAL A 12 -13.50 7.23 12.41
N SER A 13 -12.35 7.69 11.88
CA SER A 13 -11.37 6.85 11.19
C SER A 13 -10.48 6.01 12.12
N GLY A 14 -11.08 5.14 12.93
CA GLY A 14 -10.37 4.13 13.70
C GLY A 14 -9.43 4.65 14.78
N GLU A 15 -9.05 3.77 15.70
CA GLU A 15 -8.06 4.05 16.73
C GLU A 15 -6.65 3.69 16.22
N GLY A 16 -5.64 4.50 16.54
CA GLY A 16 -4.23 4.20 16.31
C GLY A 16 -3.52 5.06 15.26
N VAL A 17 -2.19 4.96 15.21
CA VAL A 17 -1.33 5.71 14.27
C VAL A 17 -1.47 5.11 12.86
N PRO A 18 -1.84 5.89 11.82
CA PRO A 18 -2.08 5.38 10.48
C PRO A 18 -0.78 4.95 9.78
N VAL A 19 -0.80 3.76 9.17
CA VAL A 19 0.32 3.19 8.40
C VAL A 19 -0.17 2.72 7.05
N ALA A 20 0.45 3.21 5.97
CA ALA A 20 0.07 2.86 4.62
C ALA A 20 0.52 1.45 4.22
N ILE A 21 -0.33 0.69 3.52
CA ILE A 21 -0.11 -0.75 3.32
C ILE A 21 0.13 -1.06 1.85
N LYS A 22 1.26 -1.70 1.51
CA LYS A 22 1.53 -2.22 0.17
C LYS A 22 0.46 -3.23 -0.28
N ASP A 23 0.09 -3.17 -1.56
CA ASP A 23 -1.06 -3.90 -2.12
C ASP A 23 -0.95 -5.44 -2.16
N ASN A 24 0.15 -6.01 -1.67
CA ASN A 24 0.35 -7.46 -1.52
C ASN A 24 0.30 -7.92 -0.04
N ILE A 25 -0.05 -7.03 0.90
CA ILE A 25 -0.19 -7.36 2.33
C ILE A 25 -1.68 -7.46 2.68
N SER A 26 -2.10 -8.65 3.10
CA SER A 26 -3.51 -8.95 3.42
C SER A 26 -4.01 -8.15 4.63
N VAL A 27 -5.09 -7.39 4.45
CA VAL A 27 -5.86 -6.74 5.52
C VAL A 27 -7.30 -7.23 5.40
N LYS A 28 -7.83 -7.84 6.46
CA LYS A 28 -9.14 -8.51 6.42
C LYS A 28 -10.24 -7.57 5.94
N GLY A 29 -11.01 -8.01 4.95
CA GLY A 29 -12.13 -7.27 4.38
C GLY A 29 -11.74 -6.18 3.39
N TRP A 30 -10.45 -6.00 3.10
CA TRP A 30 -9.98 -5.09 2.06
C TRP A 30 -9.77 -5.84 0.75
N GLU A 31 -9.97 -5.17 -0.37
CA GLU A 31 -9.54 -5.69 -1.67
C GLU A 31 -8.01 -5.80 -1.71
N LEU A 32 -7.48 -6.88 -2.29
CA LEU A 32 -6.05 -7.13 -2.39
C LEU A 32 -5.71 -7.65 -3.78
N THR A 33 -5.15 -6.77 -4.61
CA THR A 33 -4.95 -7.07 -6.03
C THR A 33 -3.50 -7.35 -6.41
N SER A 34 -2.56 -7.03 -5.53
CA SER A 34 -1.11 -7.03 -5.84
C SER A 34 -0.79 -6.25 -7.12
N ALA A 35 -1.51 -5.15 -7.35
CA ALA A 35 -1.44 -4.34 -8.56
C ALA A 35 -1.63 -5.14 -9.88
N SER A 36 -2.40 -6.23 -9.83
CA SER A 36 -2.72 -7.08 -10.97
C SER A 36 -4.20 -7.06 -11.31
N ASN A 37 -4.52 -7.17 -12.60
CA ASN A 37 -5.89 -7.43 -13.05
C ASN A 37 -6.40 -8.82 -12.63
N ILE A 38 -5.49 -9.77 -12.36
CA ILE A 38 -5.85 -11.16 -12.01
C ILE A 38 -6.59 -11.25 -10.67
N LEU A 39 -6.25 -10.38 -9.72
CA LEU A 39 -6.81 -10.38 -8.36
C LEU A 39 -7.85 -9.27 -8.13
N GLN A 40 -8.34 -8.61 -9.18
CA GLN A 40 -9.46 -7.67 -9.04
C GLN A 40 -10.68 -8.39 -8.45
N GLY A 41 -11.31 -7.76 -7.46
CA GLY A 41 -12.41 -8.30 -6.68
C GLY A 41 -12.00 -9.27 -5.56
N TYR A 42 -10.72 -9.60 -5.40
CA TYR A 42 -10.28 -10.47 -4.31
C TYR A 42 -10.33 -9.73 -2.97
N ILE A 43 -11.25 -10.14 -2.10
CA ILE A 43 -11.37 -9.61 -0.74
C ILE A 43 -10.59 -10.49 0.23
N ALA A 44 -9.61 -9.90 0.91
CA ALA A 44 -8.75 -10.59 1.87
C ALA A 44 -9.56 -11.21 3.03
N PRO A 45 -9.50 -12.54 3.25
CA PRO A 45 -10.28 -13.19 4.31
C PRO A 45 -9.64 -13.10 5.69
N TYR A 46 -8.38 -12.64 5.78
CA TYR A 46 -7.61 -12.56 7.03
C TYR A 46 -6.66 -11.37 7.03
N ASP A 47 -6.22 -10.98 8.24
CA ASP A 47 -5.11 -10.05 8.43
C ASP A 47 -3.78 -10.82 8.37
N ALA A 48 -2.83 -10.34 7.57
CA ALA A 48 -1.46 -10.85 7.61
C ALA A 48 -0.88 -10.66 9.03
N SER A 49 0.07 -11.51 9.45
CA SER A 49 0.67 -11.42 10.79
C SER A 49 1.26 -10.04 11.10
N ALA A 50 1.83 -9.37 10.11
CA ALA A 50 2.31 -7.98 10.25
C ALA A 50 1.18 -7.01 10.61
N ILE A 51 -0.02 -7.19 10.02
CA ILE A 51 -1.20 -6.37 10.32
C ILE A 51 -1.76 -6.68 11.71
N VAL A 52 -1.77 -7.95 12.12
CA VAL A 52 -2.16 -8.34 13.49
C VAL A 52 -1.24 -7.67 14.51
N ASN A 53 0.08 -7.73 14.30
CA ASN A 53 1.06 -7.10 15.19
C ASN A 53 0.95 -5.58 15.18
N LEU A 54 0.75 -4.97 14.00
CA LEU A 54 0.58 -3.53 13.84
C LEU A 54 -0.63 -3.04 14.66
N LYS A 55 -1.79 -3.68 14.51
CA LYS A 55 -3.01 -3.35 15.27
C LYS A 55 -2.82 -3.52 16.78
N ALA A 56 -2.14 -4.59 17.21
CA ALA A 56 -1.87 -4.86 18.63
C ALA A 56 -0.96 -3.81 19.30
N ASN A 57 -0.21 -3.01 18.51
CA ASN A 57 0.71 -1.99 19.01
C ASN A 57 0.20 -0.56 18.81
N GLY A 58 -1.11 -0.37 18.67
CA GLY A 58 -1.72 0.97 18.57
C GLY A 58 -1.51 1.66 17.22
N PHE A 59 -1.22 0.90 16.17
CA PHE A 59 -1.20 1.39 14.79
C PHE A 59 -2.46 0.91 14.05
N SER A 60 -2.78 1.58 12.95
CA SER A 60 -3.93 1.24 12.11
C SER A 60 -3.54 1.15 10.64
N PRO A 61 -3.88 0.06 9.93
CA PRO A 61 -3.76 0.02 8.48
C PRO A 61 -4.54 1.17 7.83
N PHE A 62 -3.91 1.92 6.93
CA PHE A 62 -4.50 3.10 6.32
C PHE A 62 -4.22 3.15 4.81
N GLY A 63 -5.21 2.83 3.98
CA GLY A 63 -5.09 2.89 2.53
C GLY A 63 -4.13 1.87 1.91
N ARG A 64 -4.08 1.90 0.57
CA ARG A 64 -3.35 0.94 -0.27
C ARG A 64 -2.29 1.65 -1.09
N CYS A 65 -1.05 1.18 -0.98
CA CYS A 65 0.09 1.65 -1.74
C CYS A 65 0.28 0.80 -3.00
N ASN A 66 0.40 1.49 -4.13
CA ASN A 66 0.68 0.87 -5.43
C ASN A 66 2.03 0.14 -5.45
N MET A 67 2.20 -0.82 -6.36
CA MET A 67 3.38 -1.66 -6.47
C MET A 67 3.58 -2.19 -7.89
N ASP A 68 4.76 -2.75 -8.19
CA ASP A 68 4.89 -3.59 -9.39
C ASP A 68 3.97 -4.81 -9.27
N GLU A 69 3.38 -5.23 -10.39
CA GLU A 69 2.46 -6.37 -10.46
C GLU A 69 3.09 -7.62 -9.83
N PHE A 70 2.41 -8.23 -8.85
CA PHE A 70 2.90 -9.37 -8.06
C PHE A 70 4.30 -9.20 -7.44
N ALA A 71 4.70 -7.95 -7.16
CA ALA A 71 6.01 -7.59 -6.64
C ALA A 71 7.18 -7.88 -7.60
N MET A 72 6.91 -8.09 -8.89
CA MET A 72 7.91 -8.41 -9.90
C MET A 72 8.32 -7.14 -10.68
N GLY A 73 9.26 -6.39 -10.10
CA GLY A 73 9.81 -5.21 -10.73
C GLY A 73 10.56 -4.32 -9.74
N SER A 74 11.24 -3.30 -10.28
CA SER A 74 12.04 -2.34 -9.52
C SER A 74 11.70 -0.88 -9.87
N SER A 75 10.50 -0.63 -10.41
CA SER A 75 10.11 0.69 -10.92
C SER A 75 8.68 1.13 -10.60
N THR A 76 7.82 0.20 -10.19
CA THR A 76 6.37 0.39 -10.03
C THR A 76 5.67 0.80 -11.34
N ALA A 77 6.27 0.46 -12.48
CA ALA A 77 5.73 0.79 -13.80
C ALA A 77 4.82 -0.29 -14.37
N SER A 78 4.87 -1.52 -13.84
CA SER A 78 4.06 -2.65 -14.30
C SER A 78 2.65 -2.70 -13.70
N SER A 79 2.36 -1.88 -12.70
CA SER A 79 1.04 -1.83 -12.05
C SER A 79 -0.12 -1.69 -13.04
N CYS A 80 -1.18 -2.49 -12.86
CA CYS A 80 -2.41 -2.35 -13.63
C CYS A 80 -3.15 -1.01 -13.36
N TYR A 81 -2.86 -0.34 -12.24
CA TYR A 81 -3.41 0.98 -11.89
C TYR A 81 -2.61 2.14 -12.49
N GLY A 82 -1.55 1.84 -13.24
CA GLY A 82 -0.65 2.84 -13.80
C GLY A 82 0.57 3.14 -12.92
N LYS A 83 1.51 3.90 -13.49
CA LYS A 83 2.83 4.13 -12.90
C LYS A 83 2.75 5.05 -11.69
N THR A 84 3.45 4.69 -10.62
CA THR A 84 3.72 5.64 -9.54
C THR A 84 4.84 6.59 -9.95
N LEU A 85 4.69 7.88 -9.68
CA LEU A 85 5.71 8.90 -9.94
C LEU A 85 6.56 9.16 -8.69
N ASN A 86 7.83 9.49 -8.88
CA ASN A 86 8.72 9.85 -7.78
C ASN A 86 8.38 11.26 -7.26
N PRO A 87 8.10 11.43 -5.95
CA PRO A 87 7.67 12.73 -5.40
C PRO A 87 8.75 13.82 -5.46
N LEU A 88 10.03 13.46 -5.62
CA LEU A 88 11.13 14.41 -5.74
C LEU A 88 11.40 14.83 -7.20
N ASN A 89 11.00 14.01 -8.16
CA ASN A 89 11.10 14.31 -9.59
C ASN A 89 10.15 13.40 -10.40
N PHE A 90 9.08 13.97 -10.95
CA PHE A 90 8.06 13.24 -11.69
C PHE A 90 8.52 12.59 -13.00
N GLU A 91 9.71 12.91 -13.51
CA GLU A 91 10.33 12.24 -14.66
C GLU A 91 11.09 10.95 -14.28
N ARG A 92 11.22 10.65 -12.98
CA ARG A 92 11.94 9.48 -12.46
C ARG A 92 11.01 8.47 -11.81
N VAL A 93 11.50 7.24 -11.73
CA VAL A 93 10.82 6.16 -11.00
C VAL A 93 10.99 6.32 -9.49
N PRO A 94 10.00 5.92 -8.68
CA PRO A 94 10.12 5.85 -7.22
C PRO A 94 10.88 4.60 -6.75
N GLY A 95 11.28 3.73 -7.68
CA GLY A 95 11.78 2.38 -7.40
C GLY A 95 10.64 1.35 -7.37
N GLY A 96 10.94 0.14 -6.89
CA GLY A 96 9.98 -0.94 -6.83
C GLY A 96 10.57 -2.18 -6.15
N SER A 97 9.75 -3.16 -5.79
CA SER A 97 8.31 -3.21 -6.08
C SER A 97 7.44 -2.40 -5.11
N SER A 98 7.99 -1.85 -4.03
CA SER A 98 7.24 -1.04 -3.05
C SER A 98 7.23 0.47 -3.36
N GLY A 99 7.29 0.86 -4.64
CA GLY A 99 7.46 2.28 -5.01
C GLY A 99 6.29 3.17 -4.61
N GLY A 100 5.06 2.64 -4.57
CA GLY A 100 3.91 3.38 -4.02
C GLY A 100 4.05 3.66 -2.52
N SER A 101 4.59 2.71 -1.76
CA SER A 101 4.87 2.89 -0.32
C SER A 101 5.93 3.97 -0.10
N ALA A 102 7.07 3.88 -0.82
CA ALA A 102 8.13 4.86 -0.74
C ALA A 102 7.66 6.26 -1.17
N ALA A 103 6.91 6.36 -2.28
CA ALA A 103 6.38 7.63 -2.77
C ALA A 103 5.36 8.25 -1.82
N ALA A 104 4.50 7.45 -1.16
CA ALA A 104 3.53 7.96 -0.19
C ALA A 104 4.21 8.58 1.03
N VAL A 105 5.26 7.94 1.56
CA VAL A 105 6.02 8.49 2.70
C VAL A 105 6.85 9.70 2.27
N ALA A 106 7.62 9.59 1.20
CA ALA A 106 8.47 10.70 0.72
C ALA A 106 7.66 11.91 0.24
N GLY A 107 6.43 11.70 -0.25
CA GLY A 107 5.49 12.75 -0.63
C GLY A 107 4.65 13.32 0.52
N GLY A 108 4.84 12.85 1.76
CA GLY A 108 4.11 13.34 2.93
C GLY A 108 2.63 12.92 3.01
N LEU A 109 2.22 11.92 2.22
CA LEU A 109 0.86 11.36 2.25
C LEU A 109 0.66 10.36 3.39
N ALA A 110 1.75 9.78 3.90
CA ALA A 110 1.74 8.82 5.00
C ALA A 110 2.94 9.07 5.93
N LEU A 111 2.73 8.89 7.24
CA LEU A 111 3.80 8.96 8.24
C LEU A 111 4.77 7.77 8.14
N ALA A 112 4.22 6.60 7.85
CA ALA A 112 4.94 5.35 7.68
C ALA A 112 4.17 4.44 6.72
N SER A 113 4.87 3.46 6.16
CA SER A 113 4.26 2.45 5.30
C SER A 113 4.91 1.09 5.49
N LEU A 114 4.14 0.02 5.27
CA LEU A 114 4.69 -1.32 5.08
C LEU A 114 5.02 -1.56 3.59
N GLY A 115 6.15 -2.22 3.36
CA GLY A 115 6.58 -2.75 2.07
C GLY A 115 6.92 -4.23 2.17
N SER A 116 7.32 -4.84 1.05
CA SER A 116 7.81 -6.22 1.02
C SER A 116 9.13 -6.27 0.27
N ASP A 117 10.09 -7.00 0.82
CA ASP A 117 11.40 -7.19 0.20
C ASP A 117 11.63 -8.66 -0.20
N THR A 118 12.01 -8.87 -1.45
CA THR A 118 12.44 -10.17 -1.99
C THR A 118 13.84 -10.09 -2.63
N GLY A 119 14.32 -8.89 -2.96
CA GLY A 119 15.54 -8.68 -3.75
C GLY A 119 15.96 -7.21 -3.89
N GLY A 120 15.66 -6.39 -2.88
CA GLY A 120 15.86 -4.93 -2.87
C GLY A 120 14.59 -4.13 -3.16
N SER A 121 13.42 -4.60 -2.71
CA SER A 121 12.12 -3.96 -2.96
C SER A 121 11.62 -2.99 -1.87
N VAL A 122 12.38 -2.82 -0.78
CA VAL A 122 12.14 -1.84 0.30
C VAL A 122 13.36 -0.95 0.42
#